data_AF-A0A6P0NJT0-F1
#
_entry.id   AF-A0A6P0NJT0-F1
#
_cell.length_a   1.000
_cell.length_b   1.000
_cell.length_c   1.000
_cell.angle_alpha   90.00
_cell.angle_beta   90.00
_cell.angle_gamma   90.00
#
_symmetry.space_group_name_H-M   'P 1'
#
loop_
_entity.id
_entity.type
_entity.pdbx_description
1 polymer ?
#
loop_
_entity_poly.entity_id
_entity_poly.type
_entity_poly.pdbx_seq_one_letter_code
_entity_poly.pdbx_strand_id
1 'polypeptide(L)' 'MSEKLSEWKEKKLEIFWCPTYSPKHNLIEILWKFIKYEWIKVDETRKLSKLS' A
#
# COMPACT_ATOMS: atom_id res chain seq x y z
N MET A 1 5.72 -19.11 -15.16
CA MET A 1 4.61 -18.78 -14.24
C MET A 1 4.25 -19.98 -13.35
N SER A 2 4.02 -21.16 -13.93
CA SER A 2 3.71 -22.40 -13.16
C SER A 2 4.78 -22.78 -12.12
N GLU A 3 6.06 -22.79 -12.51
CA GLU A 3 7.15 -23.25 -11.62
C GLU A 3 7.35 -22.38 -10.38
N LYS A 4 7.26 -21.05 -10.54
CA LYS A 4 7.42 -20.10 -9.43
C LYS A 4 6.30 -20.20 -8.40
N LEU A 5 5.09 -20.54 -8.83
CA LEU A 5 3.95 -20.73 -7.94
C LEU A 5 4.16 -21.91 -6.98
N SER A 6 4.82 -22.98 -7.46
CA SER A 6 5.16 -24.14 -6.64
C SER A 6 6.20 -23.79 -5.59
N GLU A 7 7.27 -23.11 -5.97
CA GLU A 7 8.30 -22.62 -5.04
C GLU A 7 7.71 -21.69 -3.96
N TRP A 8 6.74 -20.86 -4.32
CA TRP A 8 6.08 -19.94 -3.38
C TRP A 8 5.15 -20.66 -2.40
N LYS A 9 4.42 -21.68 -2.85
CA LYS A 9 3.63 -22.54 -1.95
C LYS A 9 4.49 -23.27 -0.93
N GLU A 10 5.64 -23.79 -1.32
CA GLU A 10 6.58 -24.43 -0.38
C GLU A 10 7.11 -23.44 0.67
N LYS A 11 7.27 -22.18 0.29
CA LYS A 11 7.66 -21.08 1.20
C LYS A 11 6.49 -20.50 2.00
N LYS A 12 5.32 -21.14 1.98
CA LYS A 12 4.08 -20.67 2.64
C LYS A 12 3.66 -19.27 2.19
N LEU A 13 3.96 -18.90 0.95
CA LEU A 13 3.54 -17.64 0.34
C LEU A 13 2.29 -17.90 -0.51
N GLU A 14 1.16 -17.35 -0.06
CA GLU A 14 -0.10 -17.40 -0.81
C GLU A 14 -0.30 -16.11 -1.60
N ILE A 15 -0.55 -16.24 -2.89
CA ILE A 15 -0.86 -15.10 -3.77
C ILE A 15 -2.36 -14.93 -3.81
N PHE A 16 -2.82 -13.80 -3.27
CA PHE A 16 -4.20 -13.38 -3.37
C PHE A 16 -4.37 -12.43 -4.57
N TRP A 17 -5.33 -12.71 -5.44
CA TRP A 17 -5.66 -11.80 -6.52
C TRP A 17 -6.53 -10.67 -5.97
N CYS A 18 -5.98 -9.45 -5.97
CA CYS A 18 -6.71 -8.25 -5.57
C CYS A 18 -7.21 -7.49 -6.81
N PRO A 19 -8.50 -7.15 -6.90
CA PRO A 19 -8.99 -6.32 -7.99
C PRO A 19 -8.39 -4.91 -7.94
N THR A 20 -8.15 -4.32 -9.11
CA THR A 20 -7.33 -3.11 -9.36
C THR A 20 -7.71 -1.89 -8.52
N TYR A 21 -8.97 -1.79 -8.10
CA TYR A 21 -9.47 -0.71 -7.25
C TYR A 21 -10.45 -1.27 -6.21
N SER A 22 -9.94 -1.98 -5.20
CA SER A 22 -10.73 -2.30 -4.00
C SER A 22 -10.45 -1.30 -2.88
N PRO A 23 -11.17 -0.16 -2.82
CA PRO A 23 -10.94 0.87 -1.81
C PRO A 23 -11.16 0.39 -0.37
N LYS A 24 -11.80 -0.77 -0.17
CA LYS A 24 -12.07 -1.37 1.15
C LYS A 24 -11.09 -2.46 1.58
N HIS A 25 -10.31 -3.07 0.67
CA HIS A 25 -9.45 -4.22 0.97
C HIS A 25 -7.94 -3.93 0.94
N ASN A 26 -7.53 -2.71 0.58
CA ASN A 26 -6.11 -2.42 0.51
C ASN A 26 -5.58 -1.94 1.88
N LEU A 27 -5.24 -2.88 2.78
CA LEU A 27 -4.70 -2.59 4.11
C LEU A 27 -3.48 -1.66 4.06
N ILE A 28 -2.67 -1.74 3.00
CA ILE A 28 -1.51 -0.86 2.81
C ILE A 28 -1.93 0.61 2.59
N GLU A 29 -3.09 0.88 1.98
CA GLU A 29 -3.60 2.24 1.79
C GLU A 29 -4.08 2.83 3.11
N ILE A 30 -4.67 2.00 3.98
CA ILE A 30 -5.04 2.40 5.34
C ILE A 30 -3.77 2.73 6.13
N LEU A 31 -2.76 1.86 6.09
CA LEU A 31 -1.46 2.11 6.71
C LEU A 31 -0.80 3.39 6.18
N TRP A 32 -0.82 3.59 4.86
CA TRP A 32 -0.25 4.76 4.20
C TRP A 32 -0.97 6.05 4.61
N LYS A 33 -2.29 6.03 4.80
CA LYS A 33 -3.04 7.15 5.38
C LYS A 33 -2.59 7.42 6.81
N PHE A 34 -2.49 6.41 7.66
CA PHE A 34 -2.02 6.58 9.04
C PHE A 34 -0.62 7.20 9.09
N ILE A 35 0.34 6.69 8.31
CA ILE A 35 1.69 7.27 8.24
C ILE A 35 1.65 8.73 7.77
N LYS A 36 0.86 9.04 6.73
CA LYS A 36 0.77 10.39 6.18
C LYS A 36 0.13 11.40 7.12
N TYR A 37 -0.87 11.00 7.92
CA TYR A 37 -1.60 11.94 8.78
C TYR A 37 -1.05 11.97 10.21
N GLU A 38 -0.57 10.84 10.74
CA GLU A 38 -0.06 10.74 12.11
C GLU A 38 1.44 11.03 12.19
N TRP A 39 2.25 10.52 11.26
CA TRP A 39 3.71 10.57 11.36
C TRP A 39 4.32 11.71 10.55
N ILE A 40 3.79 11.98 9.37
CA ILE A 40 4.19 13.12 8.55
C ILE A 40 3.39 14.33 9.04
N LYS A 41 4.03 15.27 9.73
CA LYS A 41 3.40 16.54 10.11
C LYS A 41 2.95 17.26 8.83
N VAL A 42 1.64 17.27 8.58
CA VAL A 42 0.98 17.91 7.42
C VAL A 42 1.29 19.41 7.30
N ASP A 43 1.84 20.02 8.34
CA ASP A 43 2.21 21.44 8.36
C ASP A 43 3.29 21.79 7.30
N GLU A 44 4.20 20.87 7.00
CA GLU A 44 5.26 21.12 6.01
C GLU A 44 4.77 21.01 4.56
N THR A 45 3.81 20.11 4.29
CA THR A 45 3.30 19.89 2.93
C THR A 45 2.35 20.99 2.47
N ARG A 46 1.71 21.71 3.39
CA ARG A 46 0.84 22.85 3.08
C ARG A 46 1.60 24.03 2.47
N LYS A 47 2.90 24.20 2.80
CA LYS A 47 3.73 25.30 2.26
C LYS A 47 4.03 25.16 0.76
N LEU A 48 4.14 23.93 0.26
CA LEU A 48 4.47 23.69 -1.15
C LEU A 48 3.32 24.05 -2.11
N SER A 49 2.07 23.97 -1.66
CA SER A 49 0.91 24.40 -2.45
C SER A 49 0.77 25.91 -2.63
N LYS A 50 1.54 26.71 -1.87
CA LYS A 50 1.49 28.19 -1.90
C LYS A 50 2.62 28.83 -2.72
N LEU A 51 3.42 28.04 -3.43
CA LEU A 51 4.53 28.49 -4.28
C LEU A 51 4.27 28.26 -5.78
N SER A 52 2.99 28.20 -6.18
CA SER A 52 2.56 28.23 -7.58
C SER A 52 1.72 29.45 -7.87
#